data_AF-H6QJ12-F1
#
_entry.id   AF-H6QJ12-F1
#
_cell.length_a   1.000
_cell.length_b   1.000
_cell.length_c   1.000
_cell.angle_alpha   90.00
_cell.angle_beta   90.00
_cell.angle_gamma   90.00
#
_symmetry.space_group_name_H-M   'P 1'
#
loop_
_entity.id
_entity.type
_entity.pdbx_description
1 polymer ?
#
loop_
_entity_poly.entity_id
_entity_poly.type
_entity_poly.pdbx_seq_one_letter_code
_entity_poly.pdbx_strand_id
1 'polypeptide(L)'
;MPTDAFAFNAPIRKELTKQLKEKYSEDELKYLFSSIFKIRRVQPVNSNMQDLINHLEQRNIPAIALTEWWTGKHGYITEMEKFRFKYLQQVDISFINTSPFKEDMISPEFKNKDGIPMLKSGVILTASADKGLVLKTLFWKNQIYILKRLFLLESVEKICHELNIDFQGIHYGAAKIASLPILDKENEQLRYEILEKEHIWLLDKELEERFKSK
;
A
#
# COMPACT_ATOMS: atom_id res chain seq x y z
N MET A 1 -2.36 -7.98 -0.52
CA MET A 1 -1.96 -8.16 -1.93
C MET A 1 -3.09 -7.74 -2.85
N PRO A 2 -2.77 -7.17 -4.04
CA PRO A 2 -3.77 -7.08 -5.11
C PRO A 2 -4.30 -8.49 -5.44
N THR A 3 -5.57 -8.57 -5.84
CA THR A 3 -6.09 -9.78 -6.48
C THR A 3 -5.54 -9.91 -7.90
N ASP A 4 -5.78 -11.05 -8.55
CA ASP A 4 -5.30 -11.33 -9.90
C ASP A 4 -5.71 -10.25 -10.91
N ALA A 5 -6.92 -9.69 -10.77
CA ALA A 5 -7.43 -8.57 -11.57
C ALA A 5 -6.60 -7.27 -11.48
N PHE A 6 -5.70 -7.15 -10.49
CA PHE A 6 -4.85 -5.99 -10.24
C PHE A 6 -3.35 -6.35 -10.13
N ALA A 7 -2.96 -7.53 -10.58
CA ALA A 7 -1.57 -8.01 -10.58
C ALA A 7 -0.74 -7.38 -11.72
N PHE A 8 -0.34 -6.11 -11.57
CA PHE A 8 0.49 -5.40 -12.56
C PHE A 8 1.90 -5.95 -12.75
N ASN A 9 2.33 -6.85 -11.87
CA ASN A 9 3.60 -7.57 -11.96
C ASN A 9 3.53 -8.79 -12.89
N ALA A 10 2.34 -9.19 -13.36
CA ALA A 10 2.21 -10.21 -14.40
C ALA A 10 2.95 -9.79 -15.68
N PRO A 11 3.67 -10.69 -16.38
CA PRO A 11 4.55 -10.31 -17.49
C PRO A 11 3.87 -9.48 -18.58
N ILE A 12 2.65 -9.86 -18.99
CA ILE A 12 1.88 -9.14 -20.03
C ILE A 12 1.53 -7.72 -19.57
N ARG A 13 0.99 -7.56 -18.37
CA ARG A 13 0.66 -6.24 -17.82
C ARG A 13 1.89 -5.38 -17.56
N LYS A 14 3.02 -5.99 -17.20
CA LYS A 14 4.29 -5.27 -17.04
C LYS A 14 4.72 -4.63 -18.35
N GLU A 15 4.60 -5.37 -19.46
CA GLU A 15 4.91 -4.87 -20.80
C GLU A 15 3.93 -3.77 -21.24
N LEU A 16 2.61 -4.00 -21.12
CA LEU A 16 1.60 -2.99 -21.47
C LEU A 16 1.71 -1.72 -20.62
N THR A 17 2.02 -1.87 -19.32
CA THR A 17 2.28 -0.73 -18.43
C THR A 17 3.51 0.05 -18.84
N LYS A 18 4.55 -0.63 -19.35
CA LYS A 18 5.75 0.03 -19.86
C LYS A 18 5.42 0.86 -21.10
N GLN A 19 4.64 0.31 -22.02
CA GLN A 19 4.20 1.02 -23.23
C GLN A 19 3.37 2.28 -22.88
N LEU A 20 2.45 2.19 -21.90
CA LEU A 20 1.75 3.37 -21.39
C LEU A 20 2.70 4.43 -20.85
N LYS A 21 3.73 4.01 -20.09
CA LYS A 21 4.72 4.93 -19.50
C LYS A 21 5.59 5.63 -20.54
N GLU A 22 5.78 5.02 -21.71
CA GLU A 22 6.50 5.63 -22.82
C GLU A 22 5.63 6.64 -23.59
N LYS A 23 4.30 6.49 -23.52
CA LYS A 23 3.33 7.29 -24.26
C LYS A 23 2.81 8.51 -23.49
N TYR A 24 2.66 8.41 -22.17
CA TYR A 24 1.97 9.41 -21.34
C TYR A 24 2.89 10.03 -20.29
N SER A 25 2.62 11.28 -19.94
CA SER A 25 3.27 11.97 -18.82
C SER A 25 2.90 11.34 -17.47
N GLU A 26 3.67 11.67 -16.43
CA GLU A 26 3.40 11.15 -15.07
C GLU A 26 2.00 11.52 -14.57
N ASP A 27 1.52 12.73 -14.84
CA ASP A 27 0.20 13.18 -14.38
C ASP A 27 -0.95 12.52 -15.13
N GLU A 28 -0.80 12.30 -16.45
CA GLU A 28 -1.77 11.52 -17.24
C GLU A 28 -1.82 10.07 -16.76
N LEU A 29 -0.66 9.46 -16.48
CA LEU A 29 -0.60 8.11 -15.91
C LEU A 29 -1.28 8.06 -14.54
N LYS A 30 -1.04 9.03 -13.65
CA LYS A 30 -1.74 9.11 -12.35
C LYS A 30 -3.25 9.20 -12.55
N TYR A 31 -3.72 9.95 -13.54
CA TYR A 31 -5.13 10.03 -13.89
C TYR A 31 -5.67 8.67 -14.36
N LEU A 32 -4.99 8.01 -15.30
CA LEU A 32 -5.36 6.67 -15.77
C LEU A 32 -5.41 5.65 -14.62
N PHE A 33 -4.34 5.54 -13.83
CA PHE A 33 -4.25 4.58 -12.73
C PHE A 33 -5.23 4.87 -11.60
N SER A 34 -5.70 6.11 -11.45
CA SER A 34 -6.75 6.43 -10.46
C SER A 34 -8.08 5.72 -10.74
N SER A 35 -8.41 5.43 -12.01
CA SER A 35 -9.55 4.56 -12.38
C SER A 35 -9.44 3.15 -11.82
N ILE A 36 -8.24 2.60 -11.82
CA ILE A 36 -7.94 1.26 -11.33
C ILE A 36 -7.99 1.24 -9.80
N PHE A 37 -7.35 2.21 -9.14
CA PHE A 37 -7.38 2.31 -7.68
C PHE A 37 -8.80 2.50 -7.15
N LYS A 38 -9.70 3.16 -7.88
CA LYS A 38 -11.08 3.34 -7.43
C LYS A 38 -11.81 2.02 -7.16
N ILE A 39 -11.59 1.02 -8.02
CA ILE A 39 -12.31 -0.26 -7.99
C ILE A 39 -11.47 -1.42 -7.42
N ARG A 40 -10.21 -1.15 -7.07
CA ARG A 40 -9.27 -2.16 -6.58
C ARG A 40 -9.83 -2.90 -5.37
N ARG A 41 -9.64 -4.22 -5.38
CA ARG A 41 -9.88 -5.12 -4.25
C ARG A 41 -8.56 -5.65 -3.72
N VAL A 42 -8.54 -5.95 -2.43
CA VAL A 42 -7.37 -6.50 -1.76
C VAL A 42 -7.71 -7.79 -1.03
N GLN A 43 -6.67 -8.61 -0.84
CA GLN A 43 -6.70 -9.79 0.00
C GLN A 43 -5.48 -9.77 0.94
N PRO A 44 -5.54 -10.35 2.14
CA PRO A 44 -4.37 -10.47 2.98
C PRO A 44 -3.31 -11.36 2.30
N VAL A 45 -2.02 -11.09 2.56
CA VAL A 45 -0.95 -12.00 2.09
C VAL A 45 -0.88 -13.26 2.96
N ASN A 46 -1.26 -13.12 4.23
CA ASN A 46 -1.38 -14.19 5.20
C ASN A 46 -2.75 -14.04 5.86
N SER A 47 -3.60 -15.05 5.75
CA SER A 47 -4.93 -15.08 6.38
C SER A 47 -4.87 -14.87 7.88
N ASN A 48 -3.78 -15.29 8.53
CA ASN A 48 -3.63 -15.25 9.99
C ASN A 48 -3.13 -13.89 10.50
N MET A 49 -3.02 -12.87 9.63
CA MET A 49 -2.57 -11.55 10.04
C MET A 49 -3.55 -10.90 11.03
N GLN A 50 -4.85 -11.13 10.85
CA GLN A 50 -5.87 -10.64 11.77
C GLN A 50 -5.71 -11.29 13.15
N ASP A 51 -5.54 -12.61 13.21
CA ASP A 51 -5.32 -13.34 14.47
C ASP A 51 -4.07 -12.86 15.19
N LEU A 52 -2.98 -12.59 14.45
CA LEU A 52 -1.77 -12.01 15.02
C LEU A 52 -2.05 -10.66 15.69
N ILE A 53 -2.76 -9.76 15.02
CA ILE A 53 -3.09 -8.44 15.57
C ILE A 53 -4.00 -8.57 16.79
N ASN A 54 -5.01 -9.43 16.73
CA ASN A 54 -5.89 -9.71 17.86
C ASN A 54 -5.11 -10.25 19.07
N HIS A 55 -4.13 -11.12 18.86
CA HIS A 55 -3.25 -11.61 19.92
C HIS A 55 -2.35 -10.53 20.52
N LEU A 56 -1.88 -9.58 19.71
CA LEU A 56 -1.11 -8.44 20.21
C LEU A 56 -1.99 -7.54 21.10
N GLU A 57 -3.21 -7.27 20.65
CA GLU A 57 -4.20 -6.50 21.41
C GLU A 57 -4.55 -7.17 22.75
N GLN A 58 -4.92 -8.46 22.74
CA GLN A 58 -5.26 -9.23 23.95
C GLN A 58 -4.12 -9.27 24.98
N ARG A 59 -2.87 -9.19 24.52
CA ARG A 59 -1.68 -9.19 25.37
C ARG A 59 -1.20 -7.79 25.75
N ASN A 60 -1.93 -6.73 25.37
CA ASN A 60 -1.54 -5.34 25.55
C ASN A 60 -0.14 -5.02 24.99
N ILE A 61 0.22 -5.66 23.86
CA ILE A 61 1.50 -5.41 23.19
C ILE A 61 1.31 -4.28 22.17
N PRO A 62 1.99 -3.13 22.33
CA PRO A 62 1.83 -2.04 21.39
C PRO A 62 2.37 -2.38 20.00
N ALA A 63 1.54 -2.20 18.97
CA ALA A 63 1.85 -2.48 17.58
C ALA A 63 1.33 -1.37 16.66
N ILE A 64 2.11 -1.07 15.63
CA ILE A 64 1.78 -0.10 14.56
C ILE A 64 2.13 -0.73 13.22
N ALA A 65 1.44 -0.29 12.17
CA ALA A 65 1.86 -0.56 10.81
C ALA A 65 2.69 0.60 10.26
N LEU A 66 3.66 0.28 9.41
CA LEU A 66 4.51 1.25 8.71
C LEU A 66 4.55 0.90 7.23
N THR A 67 4.11 1.81 6.36
CA THR A 67 3.94 1.54 4.92
C THR A 67 4.38 2.74 4.08
N GLU A 68 4.91 2.46 2.88
CA GLU A 68 5.30 3.46 1.87
C GLU A 68 4.12 4.09 1.12
N TRP A 69 2.90 3.92 1.63
CA TRP A 69 1.70 4.33 0.91
C TRP A 69 1.66 5.84 0.70
N TRP A 70 1.30 6.26 -0.52
CA TRP A 70 1.17 7.66 -0.93
C TRP A 70 0.00 8.35 -0.21
N THR A 71 0.07 9.68 -0.11
CA THR A 71 -0.96 10.48 0.57
C THR A 71 -1.32 11.72 -0.24
N GLY A 72 -2.52 12.24 -0.02
CA GLY A 72 -3.06 13.37 -0.79
C GLY A 72 -3.49 12.98 -2.20
N LYS A 73 -3.33 13.93 -3.14
CA LYS A 73 -3.90 13.83 -4.49
C LYS A 73 -3.13 12.86 -5.39
N HIS A 74 -3.85 11.99 -6.10
CA HIS A 74 -3.32 11.12 -7.14
C HIS A 74 -4.34 10.98 -8.29
N GLY A 75 -4.05 11.59 -9.44
CA GLY A 75 -5.03 11.68 -10.52
C GLY A 75 -6.26 12.48 -10.06
N TYR A 76 -7.45 11.89 -10.19
CA TYR A 76 -8.69 12.47 -9.66
C TYR A 76 -8.98 12.09 -8.19
N ILE A 77 -8.20 11.17 -7.60
CA ILE A 77 -8.36 10.83 -6.17
C ILE A 77 -7.77 11.98 -5.35
N THR A 78 -8.57 12.57 -4.46
CA THR A 78 -8.16 13.71 -3.63
C THR A 78 -7.34 13.29 -2.42
N GLU A 79 -7.63 12.12 -1.84
CA GLU A 79 -7.03 11.62 -0.60
C GLU A 79 -6.72 10.12 -0.72
N MET A 80 -5.50 9.79 -1.17
CA MET A 80 -5.05 8.40 -1.36
C MET A 80 -5.00 7.58 -0.07
N GLU A 81 -4.80 8.22 1.07
CA GLU A 81 -4.81 7.60 2.38
C GLU A 81 -6.18 6.97 2.71
N LYS A 82 -7.30 7.60 2.30
CA LYS A 82 -8.64 7.04 2.52
C LYS A 82 -8.80 5.67 1.87
N PHE A 83 -8.21 5.49 0.68
CA PHE A 83 -8.20 4.19 0.00
C PHE A 83 -7.41 3.15 0.77
N ARG A 84 -6.28 3.51 1.41
CA ARG A 84 -5.52 2.57 2.24
C ARG A 84 -6.37 2.02 3.38
N PHE A 85 -7.09 2.89 4.09
CA PHE A 85 -7.93 2.47 5.21
C PHE A 85 -9.16 1.69 4.74
N LYS A 86 -9.77 2.08 3.62
CA LYS A 86 -10.80 1.27 2.95
C LYS A 86 -10.31 -0.15 2.67
N TYR A 87 -9.08 -0.31 2.17
CA TYR A 87 -8.50 -1.63 1.89
C TYR A 87 -8.18 -2.43 3.15
N LEU A 88 -7.72 -1.78 4.22
CA LEU A 88 -7.49 -2.45 5.51
C LEU A 88 -8.81 -2.95 6.10
N GLN A 89 -9.87 -2.14 6.00
CA GLN A 89 -11.22 -2.53 6.43
C GLN A 89 -11.78 -3.70 5.62
N GLN A 90 -11.52 -3.78 4.31
CA GLN A 90 -11.94 -4.92 3.48
C GLN A 90 -11.38 -6.28 3.94
N VAL A 91 -10.31 -6.28 4.73
CA VAL A 91 -9.64 -7.49 5.22
C VAL A 91 -9.61 -7.53 6.75
N ASP A 92 -10.48 -6.75 7.40
CA ASP A 92 -10.64 -6.68 8.86
C ASP A 92 -9.34 -6.48 9.65
N ILE A 93 -8.43 -5.66 9.11
CA ILE A 93 -7.17 -5.28 9.76
C ILE A 93 -7.30 -3.85 10.32
N SER A 94 -7.00 -3.69 11.60
CA SER A 94 -6.91 -2.38 12.27
C SER A 94 -5.75 -2.36 13.26
N PHE A 95 -5.11 -1.21 13.42
CA PHE A 95 -4.05 -0.99 14.42
C PHE A 95 -4.46 0.05 15.48
N ILE A 96 -5.73 0.48 15.49
CA ILE A 96 -6.19 1.57 16.35
C ILE A 96 -6.05 1.22 17.85
N ASN A 97 -6.33 -0.03 18.22
CA ASN A 97 -6.28 -0.49 19.61
C ASN A 97 -4.87 -0.88 20.05
N THR A 98 -4.00 -1.26 19.11
CA THR A 98 -2.61 -1.66 19.40
C THR A 98 -1.66 -0.47 19.34
N SER A 99 -2.05 0.64 18.72
CA SER A 99 -1.16 1.78 18.53
C SER A 99 -0.70 2.38 19.88
N PRO A 100 0.61 2.63 20.07
CA PRO A 100 1.11 3.39 21.22
C PRO A 100 0.78 4.89 21.08
N PHE A 101 0.50 5.36 19.85
CA PHE A 101 0.12 6.73 19.59
C PHE A 101 -1.39 6.91 19.74
N LYS A 102 -1.80 7.97 20.44
CA LYS A 102 -3.20 8.24 20.76
C LYS A 102 -3.90 9.15 19.75
N GLU A 103 -3.13 9.89 18.96
CA GLU A 103 -3.67 10.87 18.02
C GLU A 103 -3.06 10.68 16.63
N ASP A 104 -3.83 11.06 15.62
CA ASP A 104 -3.36 11.17 14.24
C ASP A 104 -2.40 12.36 14.11
N MET A 105 -1.39 12.24 13.26
CA MET A 105 -0.35 13.25 13.11
C MET A 105 0.10 13.37 11.66
N ILE A 106 0.52 14.56 11.27
CA ILE A 106 1.23 14.81 10.01
C ILE A 106 2.68 15.17 10.26
N SER A 107 3.55 14.80 9.31
CA SER A 107 4.98 15.11 9.32
C SER A 107 5.33 15.91 8.07
N PRO A 108 4.92 17.20 7.99
CA PRO A 108 5.12 18.06 6.82
C PRO A 108 6.59 18.25 6.44
N GLU A 109 7.51 18.10 7.39
CA GLU A 109 8.95 18.16 7.19
C GLU A 109 9.48 17.10 6.20
N PHE A 110 8.72 16.02 5.95
CA PHE A 110 9.08 14.96 5.01
C PHE A 110 8.23 15.00 3.72
N LYS A 111 7.54 16.11 3.45
CA LYS A 111 6.73 16.27 2.24
C LYS A 111 7.58 16.05 0.99
N ASN A 112 7.06 15.26 0.06
CA ASN A 112 7.69 14.99 -1.22
C ASN A 112 6.64 14.85 -2.34
N LYS A 113 7.05 14.39 -3.52
CA LYS A 113 6.18 14.24 -4.70
C LYS A 113 5.02 13.24 -4.52
N ASP A 114 5.16 12.30 -3.57
CA ASP A 114 4.21 11.23 -3.30
C ASP A 114 3.29 11.54 -2.11
N GLY A 115 3.44 12.72 -1.49
CA GLY A 115 2.54 13.23 -0.47
C GLY A 115 3.23 13.78 0.78
N ILE A 116 2.45 13.87 1.87
CA ILE A 116 2.91 14.25 3.20
C ILE A 116 2.83 13.02 4.11
N PRO A 117 3.94 12.58 4.72
CA PRO A 117 3.90 11.47 5.66
C PRO A 117 2.99 11.75 6.85
N MET A 118 2.29 10.72 7.32
CA MET A 118 1.33 10.86 8.41
C MET A 118 1.17 9.57 9.21
N LEU A 119 0.84 9.71 10.48
CA LEU A 119 0.25 8.67 11.31
C LEU A 119 -1.27 8.84 11.26
N LYS A 120 -1.98 7.76 10.90
CA LYS A 120 -3.44 7.74 10.90
C LYS A 120 -3.94 6.39 11.39
N SER A 121 -4.76 6.38 12.44
CA SER A 121 -5.40 5.19 13.00
C SER A 121 -4.43 4.01 13.25
N GLY A 122 -3.27 4.30 13.84
CA GLY A 122 -2.23 3.30 14.15
C GLY A 122 -1.38 2.85 12.96
N VAL A 123 -1.54 3.47 11.79
CA VAL A 123 -0.77 3.19 10.58
C VAL A 123 0.03 4.42 10.16
N ILE A 124 1.34 4.28 10.03
CA ILE A 124 2.24 5.30 9.51
C ILE A 124 2.34 5.13 7.98
N LEU A 125 1.87 6.13 7.25
CA LEU A 125 2.00 6.27 5.81
C LEU A 125 3.19 7.18 5.53
N THR A 126 4.26 6.66 4.93
CA THR A 126 5.50 7.42 4.73
C THR A 126 5.55 8.17 3.42
N ALA A 127 4.56 8.04 2.53
CA ALA A 127 4.56 8.70 1.23
C ALA A 127 5.93 8.58 0.52
N SER A 128 6.48 7.37 0.44
CA SER A 128 7.83 7.08 -0.09
C SER A 128 9.03 7.74 0.62
N ALA A 129 8.85 8.53 1.68
CA ALA A 129 9.94 9.02 2.52
C ALA A 129 10.60 7.88 3.31
N ASP A 130 11.82 8.13 3.80
CA ASP A 130 12.56 7.15 4.58
C ASP A 130 11.78 6.73 5.84
N LYS A 131 11.44 5.44 5.89
CA LYS A 131 10.63 4.85 6.96
C LYS A 131 11.26 5.00 8.35
N GLY A 132 12.58 4.85 8.45
CA GLY A 132 13.31 5.00 9.71
C GLY A 132 13.23 6.43 10.23
N LEU A 133 13.50 7.42 9.37
CA LEU A 133 13.45 8.83 9.73
C LEU A 133 12.06 9.30 10.12
N VAL A 134 11.02 8.91 9.35
CA VAL A 134 9.63 9.25 9.71
C VAL A 134 9.26 8.65 11.07
N LEU A 135 9.64 7.38 11.32
CA LEU A 135 9.39 6.71 12.59
C LEU A 135 10.10 7.40 13.76
N LYS A 136 11.39 7.72 13.59
CA LYS A 136 12.22 8.44 14.58
C LYS A 136 11.56 9.75 15.00
N THR A 137 11.13 10.55 14.03
CA THR A 137 10.49 11.84 14.30
C THR A 137 9.18 11.68 15.05
N LEU A 138 8.37 10.68 14.72
CA LEU A 138 7.13 10.41 15.44
C LEU A 138 7.40 9.97 16.90
N PHE A 139 8.41 9.14 17.16
CA PHE A 139 8.77 8.76 18.53
C PHE A 139 9.26 9.95 19.35
N TRP A 140 10.11 10.79 18.77
CA TRP A 140 10.58 12.01 19.43
C TRP A 140 9.45 12.98 19.77
N LYS A 141 8.54 13.24 18.83
CA LYS A 141 7.38 14.12 19.04
C LYS A 141 6.46 13.63 20.16
N ASN A 142 6.40 12.31 20.39
CA ASN A 142 5.51 11.70 21.38
C ASN A 142 6.22 11.23 22.66
N GLN A 143 7.53 11.49 22.81
CA GLN A 143 8.34 10.99 23.93
C GLN A 143 8.19 9.47 24.17
N ILE A 144 8.00 8.71 23.08
CA ILE A 144 7.83 7.26 23.17
C ILE A 144 9.21 6.63 23.22
N TYR A 145 9.55 6.06 24.36
CA TYR A 145 10.73 5.23 24.57
C TYR A 145 10.33 3.76 24.42
N ILE A 146 11.03 3.02 23.56
CA ILE A 146 10.65 1.66 23.18
C ILE A 146 11.71 0.69 23.63
N LEU A 147 11.32 -0.31 24.41
CA LEU A 147 12.28 -1.27 24.96
C LEU A 147 12.49 -2.51 24.06
N LYS A 148 11.52 -2.94 23.23
CA LYS A 148 11.64 -4.10 22.30
C LYS A 148 10.66 -4.03 21.13
N ARG A 149 11.07 -4.36 19.88
CA ARG A 149 10.14 -4.51 18.72
C ARG A 149 10.59 -5.49 17.63
N LEU A 150 9.62 -5.82 16.76
CA LEU A 150 9.73 -6.69 15.60
C LEU A 150 9.49 -5.92 14.27
N PHE A 151 10.50 -5.77 13.40
CA PHE A 151 10.39 -5.12 12.08
C PHE A 151 11.47 -5.62 11.11
N LEU A 152 11.24 -5.54 9.79
CA LEU A 152 12.35 -5.51 8.83
C LEU A 152 12.28 -4.29 7.95
N LEU A 153 13.41 -3.58 7.89
CA LEU A 153 13.91 -2.65 6.86
C LEU A 153 15.22 -2.08 7.41
N GLU A 154 16.30 -2.06 6.64
CA GLU A 154 17.63 -1.60 7.08
C GLU A 154 17.58 -0.18 7.68
N SER A 155 16.77 0.71 7.12
CA SER A 155 16.59 2.06 7.64
C SER A 155 15.90 2.08 9.02
N VAL A 156 14.96 1.17 9.27
CA VAL A 156 14.28 1.05 10.57
C VAL A 156 15.23 0.43 11.60
N GLU A 157 15.96 -0.63 11.21
CA GLU A 157 16.97 -1.27 12.06
C GLU A 157 18.04 -0.27 12.51
N LYS A 158 18.59 0.48 11.57
CA LYS A 158 19.59 1.52 11.85
C LYS A 158 19.07 2.52 12.87
N ILE A 159 17.85 3.03 12.70
CA ILE A 159 17.24 3.97 13.64
C ILE A 159 16.97 3.31 15.00
N CYS A 160 16.54 2.06 15.04
CA CYS A 160 16.36 1.33 16.30
C CYS A 160 17.69 1.22 17.06
N HIS A 161 18.80 0.87 16.39
CA HIS A 161 20.13 0.85 16.99
C HIS A 161 20.57 2.23 17.50
N GLU A 162 20.36 3.29 16.70
CA GLU A 162 20.65 4.67 17.14
C GLU A 162 19.87 5.08 18.40
N LEU A 163 18.68 4.53 18.59
CA LEU A 163 17.81 4.80 19.73
C LEU A 163 17.97 3.80 20.89
N ASN A 164 18.93 2.87 20.81
CA ASN A 164 19.12 1.76 21.77
C ASN A 164 17.84 0.92 21.97
N ILE A 165 17.14 0.62 20.88
CA ILE A 165 15.94 -0.21 20.86
C ILE A 165 16.30 -1.60 20.34
N ASP A 166 16.00 -2.65 21.12
CA ASP A 166 16.14 -4.04 20.66
C ASP A 166 15.29 -4.29 19.40
N PHE A 167 15.95 -4.77 18.35
CA PHE A 167 15.35 -5.00 17.03
C PHE A 167 15.41 -6.48 16.65
N GLN A 168 14.28 -7.03 16.24
CA GLN A 168 14.21 -8.34 15.59
C GLN A 168 13.45 -8.22 14.28
N GLY A 169 13.97 -8.78 13.19
CA GLY A 169 13.28 -8.74 11.91
C GLY A 169 12.81 -10.09 11.40
N ILE A 170 11.55 -10.12 10.93
CA ILE A 170 11.04 -11.19 10.05
C ILE A 170 10.82 -10.67 8.61
N HIS A 171 11.50 -11.28 7.62
CA HIS A 171 11.39 -10.87 6.21
C HIS A 171 10.35 -11.74 5.56
N TYR A 172 9.16 -11.18 5.35
CA TYR A 172 8.06 -11.94 4.79
C TYR A 172 8.15 -11.98 3.26
N GLY A 173 8.78 -13.03 2.73
CA GLY A 173 9.00 -13.24 1.29
C GLY A 173 7.81 -13.82 0.51
N ALA A 174 6.70 -14.16 1.16
CA ALA A 174 5.59 -14.90 0.52
C ALA A 174 5.02 -14.21 -0.72
N ALA A 175 4.96 -12.87 -0.74
CA ALA A 175 4.52 -12.11 -1.90
C ALA A 175 5.43 -12.26 -3.12
N LYS A 176 6.71 -12.61 -2.94
CA LYS A 176 7.67 -12.87 -4.03
C LYS A 176 7.53 -14.27 -4.62
N ILE A 177 6.97 -15.21 -3.85
CA ILE A 177 6.83 -16.63 -4.23
C ILE A 177 5.42 -16.93 -4.75
N ALA A 178 4.45 -16.06 -4.46
CA ALA A 178 3.10 -16.17 -4.99
C ALA A 178 3.12 -16.26 -6.53
N SER A 179 2.46 -17.29 -7.06
CA SER A 179 2.31 -17.47 -8.50
C SER A 179 1.60 -16.28 -9.12
N LEU A 180 2.15 -15.77 -10.23
CA LEU A 180 1.48 -14.74 -11.01
C LEU A 180 0.32 -15.37 -11.79
N PRO A 181 -0.79 -14.64 -11.99
CA PRO A 181 -1.87 -15.14 -12.81
C PRO A 181 -1.41 -15.32 -14.26
N ILE A 182 -1.89 -16.39 -14.90
CA ILE A 182 -1.77 -16.57 -16.34
C ILE A 182 -2.88 -15.74 -16.98
N LEU A 183 -2.50 -14.70 -17.70
CA LEU A 183 -3.42 -13.75 -18.31
C LEU A 183 -3.49 -14.00 -19.82
N ASP A 184 -4.69 -13.85 -20.39
CA ASP A 184 -4.86 -13.88 -21.84
C ASP A 184 -4.39 -12.56 -22.47
N LYS A 185 -3.56 -12.66 -23.51
CA LYS A 185 -2.91 -11.50 -24.11
C LYS A 185 -3.89 -10.58 -24.82
N GLU A 186 -4.87 -11.13 -25.53
CA GLU A 186 -5.85 -10.34 -26.30
C GLU A 186 -6.79 -9.59 -25.36
N ASN A 187 -7.22 -10.26 -24.28
CA ASN A 187 -8.01 -9.65 -23.22
C ASN A 187 -7.27 -8.50 -22.53
N GLU A 188 -6.01 -8.69 -22.15
CA GLU A 188 -5.24 -7.60 -21.53
C GLU A 188 -4.99 -6.45 -22.50
N GLN A 189 -4.73 -6.73 -23.77
CA GLN A 189 -4.59 -5.68 -24.80
C GLN A 189 -5.87 -4.84 -24.88
N LEU A 190 -7.04 -5.48 -24.99
CA LEU A 190 -8.32 -4.78 -25.03
C LEU A 190 -8.56 -3.98 -23.74
N ARG A 191 -8.24 -4.55 -22.58
CA ARG A 191 -8.41 -3.87 -21.29
C ARG A 191 -7.58 -2.58 -21.22
N TYR A 192 -6.33 -2.63 -21.69
CA TYR A 192 -5.48 -1.43 -21.73
C TYR A 192 -5.97 -0.41 -22.74
N GLU A 193 -6.46 -0.83 -23.92
CA GLU A 193 -7.09 0.09 -24.86
C GLU A 193 -8.33 0.79 -24.29
N ILE A 194 -9.17 0.07 -23.56
CA ILE A 194 -10.34 0.62 -22.87
C ILE A 194 -9.90 1.59 -21.77
N LEU A 195 -8.87 1.24 -20.99
CA LEU A 195 -8.29 2.14 -19.99
C LEU A 195 -7.82 3.46 -20.61
N GLU A 196 -7.12 3.39 -21.74
CA GLU A 196 -6.61 4.56 -22.45
C GLU A 196 -7.73 5.44 -23.04
N LYS A 197 -8.74 4.82 -23.68
CA LYS A 197 -9.78 5.53 -24.43
C LYS A 197 -10.95 6.00 -23.55
N GLU A 198 -11.35 5.17 -22.59
CA GLU A 198 -12.57 5.34 -21.80
C GLU A 198 -12.29 5.66 -20.33
N HIS A 199 -11.03 5.58 -19.88
CA HIS A 199 -10.63 5.85 -18.49
C HIS A 199 -11.33 4.95 -17.46
N ILE A 200 -11.63 3.70 -17.85
CA ILE A 200 -12.24 2.68 -17.01
C ILE A 200 -11.37 1.41 -17.00
N TRP A 201 -11.43 0.67 -15.89
CA TRP A 201 -10.80 -0.64 -15.77
C TRP A 201 -11.87 -1.70 -15.61
N LEU A 202 -11.94 -2.62 -16.57
CA LEU A 202 -12.93 -3.69 -16.56
C LEU A 202 -12.35 -4.96 -15.94
N LEU A 203 -13.11 -5.58 -15.04
CA LEU A 203 -12.85 -6.93 -14.55
C LEU A 203 -13.14 -7.97 -15.64
N ASP A 204 -12.69 -9.21 -15.46
CA ASP A 204 -12.81 -10.25 -16.49
C ASP A 204 -14.25 -10.44 -16.99
N LYS A 205 -15.23 -10.48 -16.09
CA LYS A 205 -16.65 -10.58 -16.45
C LYS A 205 -17.14 -9.41 -17.32
N GLU A 206 -16.77 -8.19 -16.96
CA GLU A 206 -17.17 -6.98 -17.69
C GLU A 206 -16.48 -6.92 -19.06
N LEU A 207 -15.24 -7.41 -19.15
CA LEU A 207 -14.49 -7.52 -20.39
C LEU A 207 -15.11 -8.57 -21.33
N GLU A 208 -15.50 -9.73 -20.80
CA GLU A 208 -16.20 -10.77 -21.56
C GLU A 208 -17.54 -10.27 -22.13
N GLU A 209 -18.31 -9.51 -21.34
CA GLU A 209 -19.55 -8.88 -21.80
C GLU A 209 -19.28 -7.89 -22.94
N ARG A 210 -18.19 -7.11 -22.84
CA ARG A 210 -17.77 -6.19 -23.91
C ARG A 210 -17.41 -6.93 -25.20
N PHE A 211 -16.75 -8.10 -25.10
CA PHE A 211 -16.44 -8.96 -26.24
C PHE A 211 -17.69 -9.49 -26.94
N LYS A 212 -18.70 -9.93 -26.17
CA LYS A 212 -19.96 -10.46 -26.72
C LYS A 212 -20.83 -9.40 -27.40
N SER A 213 -20.58 -8.12 -27.11
CA SER A 213 -21.32 -6.98 -27.68
C SER A 213 -20.72 -6.40 -28.97
N LYS A 214 -19.55 -6.91 -29.41
CA LYS A 214 -18.92 -6.59 -30.70
C LYS A 214 -19.31 -7.63 -31.75
#